data_AF-A0A380TF53-F1
#
_entry.id   AF-A0A380TF53-F1
#
_cell.length_a   1.000
_cell.length_b   1.000
_cell.length_c   1.000
_cell.angle_alpha   90.00
_cell.angle_beta   90.00
_cell.angle_gamma   90.00
#
_symmetry.space_group_name_H-M   'P 1'
#
loop_
_entity.id
_entity.type
_entity.pdbx_description
1 polymer ?
#
loop_
_entity_poly.entity_id
_entity_poly.type
_entity_poly.pdbx_seq_one_letter_code
_entity_poly.pdbx_strand_id
1 'polypeptide(L)' 'MLTVETEQEADGRWIAEVRDLPGVLAYGASRAEAIVRAESLALRVLADRLEHGEAVPEVKGLFAA' A
#
# COMPACT_ATOMS: atom_id res chain seq x y z
N MET A 1 1.29 7.89 8.81
CA MET A 1 1.73 7.96 7.40
C MET A 1 2.25 6.58 7.05
N LEU A 2 1.74 5.96 5.98
CA LEU A 2 2.17 4.62 5.57
C LEU A 2 3.49 4.69 4.81
N THR A 3 4.39 3.75 5.05
CA THR A 3 5.70 3.69 4.38
C THR A 3 5.66 2.71 3.22
N VAL A 4 5.99 3.19 2.01
CA VAL A 4 6.11 2.34 0.80
C VAL A 4 7.58 2.07 0.51
N GLU A 5 7.96 0.80 0.53
CA GLU A 5 9.27 0.33 0.07
C GLU A 5 9.17 -0.17 -1.37
N THR A 6 10.23 0.02 -2.15
CA THR A 6 10.27 -0.38 -3.56
C THR A 6 11.56 -1.09 -3.89
N GLU A 7 11.46 -2.16 -4.66
CA GLU A 7 12.60 -2.93 -5.17
C GLU A 7 12.41 -3.20 -6.67
N GLN A 8 13.52 -3.33 -7.40
CA GLN A 8 13.52 -3.75 -8.80
C GLN A 8 13.97 -5.20 -8.89
N GLU A 9 13.14 -6.03 -9.49
CA GLU A 9 13.36 -7.45 -9.72
C GLU A 9 14.42 -7.68 -10.80
N ALA A 10 14.99 -8.89 -10.82
CA ALA A 10 15.99 -9.29 -11.82
C ALA A 10 15.46 -9.26 -13.27
N ASP A 11 14.14 -9.38 -13.46
CA ASP A 11 13.47 -9.27 -14.77
C ASP A 11 13.12 -7.83 -15.17
N GLY A 12 13.49 -6.85 -14.33
CA GLY A 12 13.27 -5.42 -14.55
C GLY A 12 11.93 -4.90 -14.04
N ARG A 13 11.00 -5.75 -13.56
CA ARG A 13 9.75 -5.30 -12.93
C ARG A 13 10.03 -4.61 -11.60
N TRP A 14 9.14 -3.72 -11.20
CA TRP A 14 9.17 -3.08 -9.90
C TRP A 14 8.14 -3.71 -8.98
N ILE A 15 8.52 -3.94 -7.72
CA ILE A 15 7.62 -4.29 -6.63
C ILE A 15 7.57 -3.12 -5.64
N ALA A 16 6.38 -2.85 -5.11
CA ALA A 16 6.19 -1.91 -4.02
C ALA A 16 5.41 -2.58 -2.89
N GLU A 17 5.87 -2.46 -1.65
CA GLU A 17 5.26 -3.02 -0.45
C GLU A 17 4.95 -1.91 0.56
N VAL A 18 3.79 -2.02 1.22
CA VAL A 18 3.38 -1.10 2.29
C VAL A 18 3.70 -1.72 3.64
N ARG A 19 4.77 -1.26 4.29
CA ARG A 19 5.30 -1.86 5.53
C ARG A 19 4.29 -1.97 6.66
N ASP A 20 3.42 -0.97 6.80
CA ASP A 20 2.42 -0.91 7.85
C ASP A 20 1.24 -1.87 7.61
N LEU A 21 1.16 -2.46 6.42
CA LEU A 21 0.13 -3.42 6.02
C LEU A 21 0.80 -4.65 5.38
N PRO A 22 1.32 -5.59 6.20
CA PRO A 22 1.96 -6.80 5.69
C PRO A 22 1.07 -7.55 4.69
N GLY A 23 1.65 -7.93 3.55
CA GLY A 23 0.92 -8.57 2.45
C GLY A 23 0.31 -7.60 1.43
N VAL A 24 0.34 -6.29 1.68
CA VAL A 24 -0.01 -5.27 0.69
C VAL A 24 1.21 -4.93 -0.16
N LEU A 25 1.28 -5.58 -1.32
CA LEU A 25 2.31 -5.33 -2.31
C LEU A 25 1.74 -5.39 -3.72
N ALA A 26 2.41 -4.69 -4.66
CA ALA A 26 2.02 -4.70 -6.06
C ALA A 26 3.22 -4.60 -7.00
N TYR A 27 3.09 -5.27 -8.14
CA TYR A 27 4.05 -5.17 -9.25
C TYR A 27 3.63 -4.09 -10.26
N GLY A 28 4.62 -3.43 -10.86
CA GLY A 28 4.49 -2.50 -11.97
C GLY A 28 5.65 -2.59 -12.96
N ALA A 29 5.47 -2.11 -14.18
CA ALA A 29 6.53 -1.99 -15.18
C ALA A 29 7.49 -0.83 -14.86
N SER A 30 7.08 0.09 -13.97
CA SER A 30 7.93 1.17 -13.46
C SER A 30 7.75 1.34 -11.96
N ARG A 31 8.71 2.01 -11.31
CA ARG A 31 8.64 2.35 -9.88
C ARG A 31 7.35 3.08 -9.53
N ALA A 32 6.97 4.09 -10.32
CA ALA A 32 5.78 4.88 -10.08
C ALA A 32 4.50 4.04 -10.20
N GLU A 33 4.44 3.15 -11.19
CA GLU A 33 3.30 2.25 -11.36
C GLU A 33 3.15 1.27 -10.19
N ALA A 34 4.25 0.69 -9.71
CA ALA A 34 4.23 -0.21 -8.56
C ALA A 34 3.71 0.53 -7.31
N ILE A 35 4.19 1.74 -7.05
CA ILE A 35 3.74 2.59 -5.92
C ILE A 35 2.23 2.86 -6.00
N VAL A 36 1.74 3.38 -7.13
CA VAL A 36 0.31 3.72 -7.28
C VAL A 36 -0.59 2.49 -7.07
N ARG A 37 -0.17 1.33 -7.57
CA ARG A 37 -0.90 0.07 -7.37
C ARG A 37 -0.89 -0.38 -5.91
N ALA A 38 0.24 -0.29 -5.23
CA ALA A 38 0.37 -0.63 -3.81
C ALA A 38 -0.45 0.30 -2.92
N GLU A 39 -0.42 1.62 -3.18
CA GLU A 39 -1.24 2.62 -2.47
C GLU A 39 -2.74 2.36 -2.68
N SER A 40 -3.15 2.08 -3.92
CA SER A 40 -4.55 1.74 -4.22
C SER A 40 -5.01 0.48 -3.48
N LEU A 41 -4.14 -0.54 -3.41
CA LEU A 41 -4.43 -1.76 -2.66
C LEU A 41 -4.51 -1.49 -1.15
N ALA A 42 -3.60 -0.67 -0.60
CA ALA A 42 -3.62 -0.28 0.80
C ALA A 42 -4.92 0.40 1.19
N LEU A 43 -5.41 1.35 0.38
CA LEU A 43 -6.69 2.02 0.63
C LEU A 43 -7.87 1.04 0.65
N ARG A 44 -7.87 0.04 -0.25
CA ARG A 44 -8.91 -1.01 -0.26
C ARG A 44 -8.87 -1.87 0.99
N VAL A 45 -7.68 -2.28 1.42
CA VAL A 45 -7.50 -3.07 2.65
C VAL A 45 -7.94 -2.27 3.87
N LEU A 46 -7.61 -0.98 3.94
CA LEU A 46 -8.07 -0.13 5.03
C LEU A 46 -9.59 0.03 5.05
N ALA A 47 -10.21 0.19 3.89
CA ALA A 47 -11.67 0.27 3.78
C ALA A 47 -12.34 -1.04 4.25
N ASP A 48 -11.87 -2.19 3.77
CA ASP A 48 -12.40 -3.51 4.14
C ASP A 48 -12.28 -3.76 5.65
N ARG A 49 -11.14 -3.41 6.26
CA ARG A 49 -10.94 -3.49 7.72
C ARG A 49 -11.92 -2.62 8.49
N LEU A 50 -12.14 -1.37 8.04
CA LEU A 50 -13.10 -0.47 8.66
C LEU A 50 -14.53 -1.02 8.58
N GLU A 51 -14.92 -1.59 7.44
CA GLU A 51 -16.25 -2.18 7.23
C GLU A 51 -16.51 -3.38 8.15
N HIS A 52 -15.47 -4.15 8.47
CA HIS A 52 -15.55 -5.31 9.37
C HIS A 52 -15.26 -4.98 10.84
N GLY A 53 -15.03 -3.71 11.19
CA GLY A 53 -14.73 -3.28 12.55
C GLY A 53 -13.34 -3.69 13.05
N GLU A 54 -12.41 -4.00 12.14
CA GLU A 54 -11.03 -4.31 12.45
C GLU A 54 -10.22 -3.05 12.75
N ALA A 55 -9.13 -3.22 13.51
CA ALA A 55 -8.20 -2.15 13.77
C ALA A 55 -7.44 -1.77 12.49
N VAL A 56 -7.53 -0.50 12.11
CA VAL A 56 -6.67 0.10 11.09
C VAL A 56 -5.49 0.81 11.76
N PRO A 57 -4.29 0.80 11.14
CA PRO A 57 -3.19 1.65 11.59
C PRO A 57 -3.66 3.11 11.73
N GLU A 58 -3.16 3.82 12.73
CA GLU A 58 -3.52 5.23 12.93
C GLU A 58 -2.95 6.07 11.78
N VAL A 59 -3.75 6.27 10.73
CA VAL A 59 -3.37 7.13 9.60
C VAL A 59 -3.71 8.57 9.96
N LYS A 60 -2.88 9.18 10.83
CA LYS A 60 -3.00 10.60 11.18
C LYS A 60 -3.06 11.45 9.90
N GLY A 61 -4.12 12.25 9.76
CA GLY A 61 -4.32 13.16 8.64
C GLY A 61 -4.99 12.55 7.38
N LEU A 62 -5.45 11.29 7.41
CA LEU A 62 -6.15 10.71 6.27
C LEU A 62 -7.55 11.32 6.06
N PHE A 63 -8.24 11.63 7.16
CA PHE A 63 -9.55 12.25 7.14
C PHE A 63 -9.47 13.53 7.98
N ALA A 64 -9.94 14.64 7.42
CA ALA A 64 -10.26 15.85 8.17
C ALA A 64 -11.75 15.77 8.55
N ALA A 65 -12.06 16.07 9.80
CA ALA A 65 -13.43 16.20 10.31
C ALA A 65 -13.75 17.68 10.57
#